data_AF-A0AB37UFE6-F1
#
_entry.id   AF-A0AB37UFE6-F1
#
_cell.length_a   1.000
_cell.length_b   1.000
_cell.length_c   1.000
_cell.angle_alpha   90.00
_cell.angle_beta   90.00
_cell.angle_gamma   90.00
#
_symmetry.space_group_name_H-M   'P 1'
#
loop_
_entity.id
_entity.type
_entity.pdbx_description
1 polymer ?
#
loop_
_entity_poly.entity_id
_entity_poly.type
_entity_poly.pdbx_seq_one_letter_code
_entity_poly.pdbx_strand_id
1 'polypeptide(L)'
;MDLKNFYFHTANLSNADFRGTNLSNANLFGANLVNTNLSNANLSNSLLCFVKWGNTNLNGAIVKGARFDDDYWLSETQRRDLIERGAIFIVHDESKSYHTAEDCQ
;
A
#
# COMPACT_ATOMS: atom_id res chain seq x y z
N MET A 1 -13.38 -11.15 4.35
CA MET A 1 -12.31 -12.14 4.59
C MET A 1 -11.31 -11.53 5.57
N ASP A 2 -10.69 -12.34 6.44
CA ASP A 2 -9.66 -11.85 7.37
C ASP A 2 -8.28 -12.36 6.95
N LEU A 3 -7.40 -11.42 6.62
CA LEU A 3 -6.02 -11.62 6.19
C LEU A 3 -5.08 -10.68 6.98
N LYS A 4 -5.49 -10.32 8.20
CA LYS A 4 -4.66 -9.55 9.13
C LYS A 4 -3.30 -10.24 9.32
N ASN A 5 -2.23 -9.45 9.36
CA ASN A 5 -0.84 -9.91 9.55
C ASN A 5 -0.32 -10.87 8.46
N PHE A 6 -1.00 -11.05 7.33
CA PHE A 6 -0.50 -11.93 6.27
C PHE A 6 0.76 -11.35 5.61
N TYR A 7 1.64 -12.25 5.16
CA TYR A 7 2.84 -11.92 4.41
C TYR A 7 2.58 -12.17 2.91
N PHE A 8 2.43 -11.08 2.16
CA PHE A 8 2.29 -11.05 0.70
C PHE A 8 3.55 -10.48 0.03
N HIS A 9 4.70 -10.57 0.69
CA HIS A 9 5.97 -10.04 0.18
C HIS A 9 6.21 -10.52 -1.25
N THR A 10 6.31 -9.59 -2.19
CA THR A 10 6.51 -9.82 -3.64
C THR A 10 5.42 -10.67 -4.33
N ALA A 11 4.28 -10.88 -3.68
CA ALA A 11 3.20 -11.70 -4.22
C ALA A 11 2.57 -11.05 -5.46
N ASN A 12 2.17 -11.87 -6.42
CA ASN A 12 1.34 -11.42 -7.52
C ASN A 12 -0.13 -11.42 -7.09
N LEU A 13 -0.67 -10.24 -6.79
CA LEU A 13 -2.06 -10.03 -6.41
C LEU A 13 -2.85 -9.32 -7.51
N SER A 14 -2.31 -9.23 -8.72
CA SER A 14 -2.94 -8.51 -9.82
C SER A 14 -4.33 -9.06 -10.14
N ASN A 15 -5.27 -8.16 -10.40
CA ASN A 15 -6.69 -8.46 -10.67
C ASN A 15 -7.44 -9.13 -9.50
N ALA A 16 -6.86 -9.20 -8.30
CA ALA A 16 -7.53 -9.78 -7.14
C ALA A 16 -8.65 -8.86 -6.60
N ASP A 17 -9.67 -9.48 -6.00
CA ASP A 17 -10.77 -8.80 -5.32
C ASP A 17 -10.64 -8.96 -3.80
N PHE A 18 -10.21 -7.89 -3.14
CA PHE A 18 -10.07 -7.81 -1.68
C PHE A 18 -11.07 -6.83 -1.06
N ARG A 19 -12.20 -6.57 -1.73
CA ARG A 19 -13.24 -5.67 -1.21
C ARG A 19 -13.65 -6.02 0.21
N GLY A 20 -13.65 -5.02 1.10
CA GLY A 20 -14.05 -5.21 2.50
C GLY A 20 -13.18 -6.18 3.31
N THR A 21 -12.01 -6.58 2.79
CA THR A 21 -11.12 -7.53 3.48
C THR A 21 -10.34 -6.84 4.57
N ASN A 22 -10.13 -7.55 5.69
CA ASN A 22 -9.22 -7.09 6.73
C ASN A 22 -7.77 -7.47 6.35
N LEU A 23 -6.98 -6.48 5.96
CA LEU A 23 -5.54 -6.58 5.64
C LEU A 23 -4.71 -5.77 6.65
N SER A 24 -5.24 -5.50 7.84
CA SER A 24 -4.52 -4.71 8.84
C SER A 24 -3.20 -5.39 9.22
N ASN A 25 -2.14 -4.60 9.33
CA ASN A 25 -0.76 -5.04 9.56
C ASN A 25 -0.24 -6.10 8.55
N ALA A 26 -0.89 -6.28 7.39
CA ALA A 26 -0.36 -7.16 6.36
C ALA A 26 0.93 -6.58 5.77
N ASN A 27 1.87 -7.45 5.44
CA ASN A 27 3.08 -7.09 4.71
C ASN A 27 2.85 -7.30 3.21
N LEU A 28 2.58 -6.21 2.49
CA LEU A 28 2.39 -6.19 1.02
C LEU A 28 3.65 -5.70 0.30
N PHE A 29 4.80 -5.65 0.96
CA PHE A 29 6.05 -5.16 0.37
C PHE A 29 6.33 -5.80 -0.99
N GLY A 30 6.57 -4.99 -2.02
CA GLY A 30 6.91 -5.46 -3.36
C GLY A 30 5.78 -6.16 -4.11
N ALA A 31 4.57 -6.25 -3.54
CA ALA A 31 3.46 -6.97 -4.16
C ALA A 31 3.00 -6.28 -5.45
N ASN A 32 2.52 -7.08 -6.40
CA ASN A 32 1.88 -6.56 -7.61
C ASN A 32 0.39 -6.34 -7.35
N LEU A 33 -0.05 -5.08 -7.26
CA LEU A 33 -1.44 -4.69 -7.00
C LEU A 33 -2.17 -4.16 -8.24
N VAL A 34 -1.61 -4.36 -9.44
CA VAL A 34 -2.23 -3.91 -10.71
C VAL A 34 -3.65 -4.49 -10.87
N ASN A 35 -4.62 -3.63 -11.18
CA ASN A 35 -6.05 -3.91 -11.30
C ASN A 35 -6.70 -4.53 -10.06
N THR A 36 -6.11 -4.38 -8.87
CA THR A 36 -6.65 -4.96 -7.63
C THR A 36 -7.77 -4.10 -7.06
N ASN A 37 -8.83 -4.75 -6.56
CA ASN A 37 -9.91 -4.05 -5.87
C ASN A 37 -9.74 -4.13 -4.35
N LEU A 38 -9.30 -3.03 -3.73
CA LEU A 38 -9.15 -2.86 -2.28
C LEU A 38 -10.24 -1.96 -1.70
N SER A 39 -11.34 -1.73 -2.41
CA SER A 39 -12.37 -0.82 -1.92
C SER A 39 -12.98 -1.31 -0.61
N ASN A 40 -13.13 -0.40 0.34
CA ASN A 40 -13.56 -0.67 1.72
C ASN A 40 -12.67 -1.66 2.52
N ALA A 41 -11.49 -2.03 2.01
CA ALA A 41 -10.56 -2.89 2.75
C ALA A 41 -9.96 -2.15 3.96
N ASN A 42 -9.64 -2.89 5.02
CA ASN A 42 -8.89 -2.35 6.14
C ASN A 42 -7.40 -2.61 5.94
N LEU A 43 -6.65 -1.57 5.60
CA LEU A 43 -5.19 -1.57 5.39
C LEU A 43 -4.45 -0.93 6.59
N SER A 44 -5.11 -0.77 7.74
CA SER A 44 -4.51 -0.06 8.87
C SER A 44 -3.16 -0.69 9.26
N ASN A 45 -2.11 0.13 9.36
CA ASN A 45 -0.73 -0.29 9.64
C ASN A 45 -0.13 -1.31 8.66
N SER A 46 -0.69 -1.51 7.47
CA SER A 46 -0.09 -2.40 6.47
C SER A 46 1.14 -1.78 5.81
N LEU A 47 1.99 -2.64 5.26
CA LEU A 47 3.22 -2.26 4.57
C LEU A 47 3.05 -2.31 3.05
N LEU A 48 2.93 -1.17 2.38
CA LEU A 48 2.68 -1.03 0.94
C LEU A 48 3.85 -0.35 0.21
N CYS A 49 5.06 -0.76 0.55
CA CYS A 49 6.27 -0.27 -0.08
C CYS A 49 6.65 -1.08 -1.32
N PHE A 50 7.24 -0.43 -2.32
CA PHE A 50 7.71 -1.00 -3.58
C PHE A 50 6.62 -1.77 -4.34
N VAL A 51 5.35 -1.51 -4.04
CA VAL A 51 4.24 -2.21 -4.67
C VAL A 51 4.05 -1.69 -6.08
N LYS A 52 3.69 -2.59 -7.00
CA LYS A 52 3.34 -2.17 -8.36
C LYS A 52 1.90 -1.68 -8.37
N TRP A 53 1.74 -0.38 -8.61
CA TRP A 53 0.45 0.27 -8.76
C TRP A 53 -0.02 0.25 -10.21
N GLY A 54 -1.34 0.17 -10.40
CA GLY A 54 -1.99 0.39 -11.68
C GLY A 54 -3.46 0.07 -11.57
N ASN A 55 -4.36 1.04 -11.81
CA ASN A 55 -5.82 0.85 -11.68
C ASN A 55 -6.28 0.20 -10.35
N THR A 56 -5.51 0.37 -9.26
CA THR A 56 -5.85 -0.19 -7.95
C THR A 56 -6.94 0.67 -7.31
N ASN A 57 -8.06 0.05 -6.90
CA ASN A 57 -9.17 0.78 -6.30
C ASN A 57 -9.03 0.83 -4.77
N LEU A 58 -8.75 2.01 -4.22
CA LEU A 58 -8.63 2.28 -2.77
C LEU A 58 -9.83 3.06 -2.20
N ASN A 59 -10.94 3.15 -2.93
CA ASN A 59 -12.11 3.91 -2.49
C ASN A 59 -12.67 3.33 -1.19
N GLY A 60 -12.82 4.19 -0.17
CA GLY A 60 -13.32 3.78 1.15
C GLY A 60 -12.36 2.89 1.94
N ALA A 61 -11.15 2.59 1.44
CA ALA A 61 -10.17 1.82 2.19
C ALA A 61 -9.72 2.60 3.45
N ILE A 62 -9.56 1.88 4.55
CA ILE A 62 -9.05 2.42 5.81
C ILE A 62 -7.52 2.29 5.78
N VAL A 63 -6.82 3.42 5.67
CA VAL A 63 -5.36 3.46 5.46
C VAL A 63 -4.58 4.07 6.62
N LYS A 64 -5.21 4.22 7.79
CA LYS A 64 -4.57 4.82 8.95
C LYS A 64 -3.31 4.04 9.35
N GLY A 65 -2.16 4.72 9.35
CA GLY A 65 -0.85 4.13 9.64
C GLY A 65 -0.31 3.22 8.54
N ALA A 66 -1.02 3.04 7.43
CA ALA A 66 -0.53 2.30 6.28
C ALA A 66 0.67 3.03 5.68
N ARG A 67 1.75 2.30 5.42
CA ARG A 67 3.01 2.86 4.94
C ARG A 67 3.10 2.69 3.43
N PHE A 68 3.20 3.81 2.74
CA PHE A 68 3.42 3.92 1.31
C PHE A 68 4.79 4.52 1.07
N ASP A 69 5.40 4.18 -0.04
CA ASP A 69 6.60 4.84 -0.51
C ASP A 69 6.21 6.13 -1.20
N ASP A 70 7.08 7.14 -1.16
CA ASP A 70 6.87 8.35 -1.96
C ASP A 70 7.04 8.01 -3.42
N ASP A 71 5.91 7.69 -4.04
CA ASP A 71 5.88 7.00 -5.31
C ASP A 71 5.14 7.79 -6.40
N TYR A 72 5.77 7.88 -7.57
CA TYR A 72 5.37 8.75 -8.67
C TYR A 72 4.09 8.30 -9.40
N TRP A 73 3.48 7.17 -8.99
CA TRP A 73 2.26 6.63 -9.62
C TRP A 73 0.95 7.15 -9.03
N LEU A 74 0.96 7.80 -7.86
CA LEU A 74 -0.22 8.46 -7.30
C LEU A 74 -0.29 9.90 -7.81
N SER A 75 -1.48 10.35 -8.21
CA SER A 75 -1.70 11.79 -8.41
C SER A 75 -1.56 12.53 -7.08
N GLU A 76 -1.14 13.81 -7.12
CA GLU A 76 -1.06 14.66 -5.93
C GLU A 76 -2.36 14.67 -5.11
N THR A 77 -3.51 14.60 -5.79
CA THR A 77 -4.81 14.53 -5.11
C THR A 77 -4.99 13.21 -4.36
N GLN A 78 -4.64 12.08 -4.96
CA GLN A 78 -4.72 10.77 -4.30
C GLN A 78 -3.73 10.67 -3.14
N ARG A 79 -2.50 11.16 -3.32
CA ARG A 79 -1.49 11.22 -2.26
C ARG A 79 -1.99 12.05 -1.08
N ARG A 80 -2.51 13.26 -1.33
CA ARG A 80 -3.05 14.13 -0.28
C ARG A 80 -4.25 13.50 0.44
N ASP A 81 -5.18 12.92 -0.29
CA ASP A 81 -6.34 12.22 0.29
C ASP A 81 -5.93 11.01 1.16
N LEU A 82 -4.92 10.25 0.75
CA LEU A 82 -4.36 9.17 1.57
C LEU A 82 -3.72 9.70 2.86
N ILE A 83 -2.94 10.79 2.77
CA ILE A 83 -2.33 11.46 3.93
C ILE A 83 -3.41 11.99 4.89
N GLU A 84 -4.45 12.64 4.38
CA GLU A 84 -5.58 13.14 5.18
C GLU A 84 -6.32 11.98 5.88
N ARG A 85 -6.37 10.79 5.27
CA ARG A 85 -6.90 9.55 5.87
C ARG A 85 -5.91 8.86 6.82
N GLY A 86 -4.73 9.44 7.04
CA GLY A 86 -3.72 8.99 8.00
C GLY A 86 -2.71 7.99 7.45
N ALA A 87 -2.56 7.88 6.13
CA ALA A 87 -1.46 7.14 5.52
C ALA A 87 -0.11 7.84 5.79
N ILE A 88 0.95 7.04 5.87
CA ILE A 88 2.32 7.51 6.06
C ILE A 88 3.05 7.33 4.74
N PHE A 89 3.61 8.40 4.20
CA PHE A 89 4.49 8.35 3.03
C PHE A 89 5.95 8.44 3.48
N ILE A 90 6.75 7.46 3.08
CA ILE A 90 8.17 7.39 3.39
C ILE A 90 8.90 8.13 2.28
N VAL A 91 9.47 9.29 2.61
CA VAL A 91 10.28 10.07 1.68
C VAL A 91 11.61 9.35 1.51
N HIS A 92 11.92 8.91 0.30
CA HIS A 92 13.23 8.38 -0.02
C HIS A 92 14.21 9.54 -0.21
N ASP A 93 15.31 9.51 0.55
CA ASP A 93 16.44 10.41 0.33
C ASP A 93 17.13 10.01 -0.98
N GLU A 94 16.91 10.77 -2.04
CA GLU A 94 17.50 10.56 -3.37
C GLU A 94 19.05 10.55 -3.35
N SER A 95 19.68 11.02 -2.26
CA SER A 95 21.14 10.98 -2.11
C SER A 95 21.69 9.61 -1.70
N LYS A 96 20.84 8.64 -1.33
CA LYS A 96 21.25 7.29 -0.95
C LYS A 96 21.11 6.34 -2.14
N SER A 97 22.24 5.75 -2.55
CA SER A 97 22.39 4.90 -3.74
C SER A 97 21.67 3.54 -3.67
N TYR A 98 20.93 3.26 -2.59
CA TYR A 98 20.19 2.01 -2.40
C TYR A 98 18.85 2.29 -1.74
N HIS A 99 17.76 2.00 -2.47
CA HIS A 99 16.42 1.91 -1.90
C HIS A 99 16.32 0.57 -1.17
N THR A 100 16.51 0.57 0.15
CA THR A 100 16.47 -0.68 0.92
C THR A 100 15.08 -0.89 1.51
N ALA A 101 14.70 -2.17 1.66
CA ALA A 101 13.48 -2.56 2.35
C ALA A 101 13.44 -2.11 3.82
N GLU A 102 14.57 -1.66 4.36
CA GLU A 102 14.75 -1.28 5.77
C GLU A 102 14.09 0.07 6.07
N ASP A 103 14.11 1.01 5.12
CA ASP A 103 13.41 2.31 5.28
C ASP A 103 11.89 2.14 5.38
N CYS A 104 11.40 1.01 4.87
CA CYS A 104 10.01 0.62 4.87
C CYS A 104 9.59 -0.19 6.11
N GLN A 105 10.50 -0.78 6.89
CA GLN A 105 10.14 -1.64 8.03
C GLN A 105 9.81 -0.88 9.31
#